data_AF-A0A3N4J7D2-F1
#
_entry.id   AF-A0A3N4J7D2-F1
#
_cell.length_a   1.000
_cell.length_b   1.000
_cell.length_c   1.000
_cell.angle_alpha   90.00
_cell.angle_beta   90.00
_cell.angle_gamma   90.00
#
_symmetry.space_group_name_H-M   'P 1'
#
loop_
_entity.id
_entity.type
_entity.pdbx_description
1 polymer ?
#
loop_
_entity_poly.entity_id
_entity_poly.type
_entity_poly.pdbx_seq_one_letter_code
_entity_poly.pdbx_strand_id
1 'polypeptide(L)'
;MIFWDHNILISELLTKYCEVIRSNGEPSGCIWGFSDGTYKVICRPGSETTDQKYFYSGYKKVDTLQFQAIATPDGLIRHLARPYEGQISDW
;
A
#
# COMPACT_ATOMS: atom_id res chain seq x y z
N MET A 1 -5.95 -0.55 -7.28
CA MET A 1 -5.03 0.00 -8.29
C MET A 1 -4.30 1.20 -7.69
N ILE A 2 -3.02 1.37 -7.97
CA ILE A 2 -2.23 2.55 -7.55
C ILE A 2 -2.56 3.69 -8.52
N PHE A 3 -2.93 4.86 -7.99
CA PHE A 3 -3.19 6.06 -8.79
C PHE A 3 -2.00 7.02 -8.72
N TRP A 4 -1.70 7.66 -9.86
CA TRP A 4 -0.62 8.63 -9.95
C TRP A 4 -1.14 10.05 -9.66
N ASP A 5 -0.71 10.64 -8.56
CA ASP A 5 -1.06 12.03 -8.23
C ASP A 5 -0.04 13.02 -8.81
N HIS A 6 -0.42 13.66 -9.92
CA HIS A 6 0.42 14.65 -10.61
C HIS A 6 0.69 15.94 -9.80
N ASN A 7 -0.08 16.22 -8.75
CA ASN A 7 0.12 17.42 -7.94
C ASN A 7 1.16 17.20 -6.83
N ILE A 8 1.34 15.94 -6.42
CA ILE A 8 2.20 15.56 -5.30
C ILE A 8 3.48 14.89 -5.81
N LEU A 9 3.42 14.10 -6.88
CA LEU A 9 4.55 13.40 -7.50
C LEU A 9 5.12 14.21 -8.67
N ILE A 10 5.67 15.38 -8.36
CA ILE A 10 6.35 16.24 -9.35
C ILE A 10 7.78 15.76 -9.64
N SER A 11 8.27 16.04 -10.85
CA SER A 11 9.56 15.54 -11.38
C SER A 11 10.77 15.85 -10.47
N GLU A 12 10.84 17.05 -9.91
CA GLU A 12 11.93 17.46 -9.01
C GLU A 12 11.99 16.60 -7.75
N LEU A 13 10.82 16.29 -7.17
CA LEU A 13 10.71 15.49 -5.96
C LEU A 13 11.09 14.03 -6.21
N LEU A 14 10.65 13.48 -7.35
CA LEU A 14 10.98 12.11 -7.75
C LEU A 14 12.48 11.93 -7.98
N THR A 15 13.11 12.90 -8.65
CA THR A 15 14.57 12.90 -8.85
C THR A 15 15.29 12.87 -7.49
N LYS A 16 14.88 13.72 -6.55
CA LYS A 16 15.46 13.75 -5.20
C LYS A 16 15.29 12.42 -4.47
N TYR A 17 14.14 11.77 -4.58
CA TYR A 17 13.94 10.45 -3.98
C TYR A 17 14.81 9.37 -4.61
N CYS A 18 14.91 9.36 -5.94
CA CYS A 18 15.81 8.45 -6.66
C CYS A 18 17.26 8.62 -6.19
N GLU A 19 17.74 9.84 -6.02
CA GLU A 19 19.09 10.12 -5.53
C GLU A 19 19.31 9.61 -4.11
N VAL A 20 18.37 9.89 -3.20
CA VAL A 20 18.46 9.43 -1.80
C VAL A 20 18.45 7.91 -1.74
N ILE A 21 17.57 7.24 -2.47
CA ILE A 21 17.48 5.78 -2.49
C ILE A 21 18.74 5.16 -3.12
N ARG A 22 19.24 5.74 -4.23
CA ARG A 22 20.51 5.34 -4.86
C ARG A 22 21.70 5.49 -3.94
N SER A 23 21.78 6.59 -3.19
CA SER A 23 22.85 6.82 -2.21
C SER A 23 22.87 5.77 -1.10
N ASN A 24 21.74 5.09 -0.86
CA ASN A 24 21.59 3.99 0.08
C ASN A 24 21.78 2.61 -0.58
N GLY A 25 22.37 2.55 -1.78
CA GLY A 25 22.79 1.30 -2.43
C GLY A 25 21.81 0.77 -3.49
N GLU A 26 20.77 1.52 -3.84
CA GLU A 26 19.90 1.15 -4.95
C GLU A 26 20.63 1.40 -6.30
N PRO A 27 20.75 0.38 -7.18
CA PRO A 27 21.66 0.47 -8.33
C PRO A 27 21.06 1.13 -9.58
N SER A 28 19.73 1.16 -9.73
CA SER A 28 19.09 1.64 -10.96
C SER A 28 19.03 3.18 -11.04
N GLY A 29 18.94 3.87 -9.90
CA GLY A 29 18.64 5.29 -9.85
C GLY A 29 17.21 5.64 -10.31
N CYS A 30 16.32 4.64 -10.37
CA CYS A 30 14.96 4.79 -10.86
C CYS A 30 13.89 4.51 -9.80
N ILE A 31 14.30 4.08 -8.59
CA ILE A 31 13.37 3.81 -7.49
C ILE A 31 13.17 5.10 -6.68
N TRP A 32 11.93 5.58 -6.62
CA TRP A 32 11.56 6.80 -5.88
C TRP A 32 10.71 6.52 -4.62
N GLY A 33 10.27 5.29 -4.42
CA GLY A 33 9.43 4.91 -3.28
C GLY A 33 9.20 3.40 -3.21
N PHE A 34 8.62 2.96 -2.10
CA PHE A 34 8.42 1.54 -1.80
C PHE A 34 6.94 1.24 -1.54
N SER A 35 6.46 0.13 -2.09
CA SER A 35 5.11 -0.35 -1.79
C SER A 35 5.08 -1.00 -0.42
N ASP A 36 4.16 -0.56 0.44
CA ASP A 36 3.88 -1.19 1.73
C ASP A 36 2.44 -1.73 1.76
N GLY A 37 2.27 -2.94 2.29
CA GLY A 37 0.99 -3.63 2.41
C GLY A 37 0.64 -3.82 3.88
N THR A 38 -0.41 -3.15 4.35
CA THR A 38 -0.86 -3.24 5.75
C THR A 38 -2.21 -3.93 5.84
N TYR A 39 -2.30 -4.98 6.64
CA TYR A 39 -3.58 -5.57 7.06
C TYR A 39 -4.09 -4.87 8.32
N LYS A 40 -5.35 -4.45 8.32
CA LYS A 40 -6.06 -3.94 9.48
C LYS A 40 -7.14 -4.93 9.87
N VAL A 41 -7.04 -5.47 11.08
CA VAL A 41 -8.07 -6.34 11.65
C VAL A 41 -9.34 -5.53 11.86
N ILE A 42 -10.47 -6.12 11.51
CA ILE A 42 -11.80 -5.54 11.71
C ILE A 42 -12.67 -6.49 12.54
N CYS A 43 -13.79 -5.98 13.05
CA CYS A 43 -14.84 -6.85 13.58
C CYS A 43 -15.42 -7.70 12.45
N ARG A 44 -15.82 -8.94 12.79
CA ARG A 44 -16.52 -9.84 11.87
C ARG A 44 -17.76 -9.14 11.29
N PRO A 45 -17.84 -8.93 9.96
CA PRO A 45 -19.01 -8.33 9.35
C PRO A 45 -20.26 -9.18 9.60
N GLY A 46 -21.38 -8.54 9.91
CA GLY A 46 -22.67 -9.22 9.98
C GLY A 46 -23.12 -9.66 8.58
N SER A 47 -23.81 -10.79 8.48
CA SER A 47 -24.31 -11.34 7.21
C SER A 47 -25.29 -10.43 6.49
N GLU A 48 -25.91 -9.48 7.20
CA GLU A 48 -26.79 -8.45 6.62
C GLU A 48 -26.02 -7.33 5.92
N THR A 49 -24.75 -7.12 6.28
CA THR A 49 -23.92 -6.05 5.71
C THR A 49 -23.18 -6.53 4.46
N THR A 50 -22.57 -7.72 4.54
CA THR A 50 -21.77 -8.30 3.44
C THR A 50 -21.44 -9.77 3.73
N ASP A 51 -20.98 -10.49 2.71
CA ASP A 51 -20.46 -11.85 2.91
C ASP A 51 -19.07 -11.78 3.58
N GLN A 52 -18.97 -12.37 4.76
CA GLN A 52 -17.74 -12.37 5.56
C GLN A 52 -16.55 -12.94 4.79
N LYS A 53 -16.75 -13.89 3.87
CA LYS A 53 -15.67 -14.57 3.17
C LYS A 53 -14.73 -13.61 2.42
N TYR A 54 -15.22 -12.43 2.04
CA TYR A 54 -14.43 -11.41 1.37
C TYR A 54 -13.40 -10.76 2.29
N PHE A 55 -13.69 -10.67 3.59
CA PHE A 55 -12.82 -9.99 4.57
C PHE A 55 -11.95 -10.96 5.36
N TYR A 56 -12.33 -12.23 5.43
CA TYR A 56 -11.56 -13.23 6.12
C TYR A 56 -10.24 -13.52 5.37
N SER A 57 -9.09 -13.21 6.00
CA SER A 57 -7.79 -13.63 5.48
C SER A 57 -7.46 -15.02 5.99
N GLY A 58 -7.22 -15.96 5.08
CA GLY A 58 -6.71 -17.29 5.37
C GLY A 58 -5.32 -17.25 5.99
N TYR A 59 -4.46 -16.32 5.55
CA TYR A 59 -3.11 -16.15 6.08
C TYR A 59 -3.12 -15.69 7.55
N LYS A 60 -3.94 -14.69 7.89
CA LYS A 60 -4.04 -14.14 9.26
C LYS A 60 -5.06 -14.85 10.15
N LYS A 61 -5.96 -15.65 9.55
CA LYS A 61 -7.08 -16.35 10.21
C LYS A 61 -8.03 -15.43 10.98
N VAL A 62 -8.19 -14.20 10.49
CA VAL A 62 -9.07 -13.17 11.07
C VAL A 62 -9.65 -12.29 9.96
N ASP A 63 -10.76 -11.62 10.24
CA ASP A 63 -11.36 -10.65 9.32
C ASP A 63 -10.49 -9.38 9.23
N THR A 64 -10.10 -9.00 8.02
CA THR A 64 -9.17 -7.90 7.75
C THR A 64 -9.57 -7.07 6.54
N LEU A 65 -9.15 -5.81 6.55
CA LEU A 65 -9.03 -4.96 5.37
C LEU A 65 -7.56 -4.81 5.02
N GLN A 66 -7.22 -4.94 3.75
CA GLN A 66 -5.87 -4.71 3.29
C GLN A 66 -5.73 -3.32 2.69
N PHE A 67 -4.68 -2.62 3.06
CA PHE A 67 -4.30 -1.33 2.50
C PHE A 67 -2.97 -1.47 1.80
N GLN A 68 -2.80 -0.80 0.66
CA GLN A 68 -1.53 -0.73 -0.04
C GLN A 68 -1.12 0.73 -0.20
N ALA A 69 0.07 1.06 0.28
CA ALA A 69 0.60 2.42 0.28
C ALA A 69 1.89 2.50 -0.55
N ILE A 70 2.23 3.70 -1.01
CA ILE A 70 3.58 4.03 -1.44
C ILE A 70 4.21 4.95 -0.41
N ALA A 71 5.24 4.45 0.26
CA ALA A 71 6.07 5.20 1.20
C ALA A 71 7.24 5.84 0.46
N THR A 72 7.53 7.11 0.77
CA THR A 72 8.65 7.87 0.20
C THR A 72 9.74 8.17 1.22
N PRO A 73 10.97 8.47 0.77
CA PRO A 73 12.12 8.72 1.66
C PRO A 73 11.96 9.83 2.70
N ASP A 74 11.02 10.76 2.49
CA ASP A 74 10.67 11.81 3.45
C ASP A 74 9.76 11.33 4.59
N GLY A 75 9.42 10.04 4.63
CA GLY A 75 8.57 9.43 5.64
C GLY A 75 7.07 9.60 5.38
N LEU A 76 6.68 10.14 4.23
CA LEU A 76 5.28 10.33 3.88
C LEU A 76 4.71 9.16 3.07
N ILE A 77 3.39 8.98 3.17
CA ILE A 77 2.62 8.11 2.28
C ILE A 77 2.07 8.97 1.16
N ARG A 78 2.56 8.76 -0.07
CA ARG A 78 2.15 9.55 -1.25
C ARG A 78 0.95 8.98 -1.98
N HIS A 79 0.66 7.71 -1.77
CA HIS A 79 -0.55 7.08 -2.26
C HIS A 79 -1.02 6.05 -1.25
N LEU A 80 -2.31 6.05 -0.94
CA LEU A 80 -2.96 5.00 -0.15
C LEU A 80 -4.13 4.45 -0.97
N ALA A 81 -4.00 3.20 -1.39
CA ALA A 81 -5.09 2.51 -2.03
C ALA A 81 -6.27 2.34 -1.06
N ARG A 82 -7.48 2.39 -1.61
CA ARG A 82 -8.70 2.02 -0.88
C ARG A 82 -8.56 0.62 -0.28
N PRO A 83 -9.27 0.34 0.83
CA PRO A 83 -9.24 -0.98 1.43
C PRO A 83 -9.67 -2.03 0.41
N TYR A 84 -8.84 -3.06 0.27
CA TYR A 84 -9.16 -4.27 -0.45
C TYR A 84 -9.72 -5.31 0.52
N GLU A 85 -10.56 -6.17 -0.04
CA GLU A 85 -11.04 -7.39 0.59
C GLU A 85 -9.85 -8.26 1.01
N GLY A 86 -9.83 -8.70 2.28
CA GLY A 86 -8.72 -9.47 2.85
C GLY A 86 -8.40 -10.77 2.10
N GLN A 87 -9.41 -11.36 1.45
CA GLN A 87 -9.27 -12.58 0.64
C GLN A 87 -8.36 -12.39 -0.59
N ILE A 88 -8.34 -11.21 -1.21
CA ILE A 88 -7.65 -10.97 -2.50
C ILE A 88 -6.12 -11.12 -2.36
N SER A 89 -5.60 -11.05 -1.15
CA SER A 89 -4.16 -11.12 -0.90
C SER A 89 -3.69 -12.42 -0.22
N ASP A 90 -4.54 -13.43 -0.14
CA ASP A 90 -4.18 -14.79 0.29
C ASP A 90 -3.61 -15.62 -0.88
N TRP A 91 -2.63 -15.07 -1.61
CA TRP A 91 -1.90 -15.78 -2.67
C TRP A 91 -1.10 -16.97 -2.15
#